data_AF-A0A6N8WUM0-F1
#
_entry.id   AF-A0A6N8WUM0-F1
#
_cell.length_a   1.000
_cell.length_b   1.000
_cell.length_c   1.000
_cell.angle_alpha   90.00
_cell.angle_beta   90.00
_cell.angle_gamma   90.00
#
_symmetry.space_group_name_H-M   'P 1'
#
loop_
_entity.id
_entity.type
_entity.pdbx_description
1 polymer ?
#
loop_
_entity_poly.entity_id
_entity_poly.type
_entity_poly.pdbx_seq_one_letter_code
_entity_poly.pdbx_strand_id
1 'polypeptide(L)'
;MAKRVGLLIAVALLASGLAAGPAAAQDAQAMLQAAAETMGVDDMMSIRYSGSGWVGAAGQNFAPAEDWPRFELAEYERTIDFETESSTEEMVIRQGNYPARGGGGAPIVGDRIRNWMVRGEFAWNRQIDRVVPRPQDAERRRLEIYLTPHGFLKGAMAVDDVIAVERNEYGGRVTVVSFVALDKYRINGTIT
;
A
#
# COMPACT_ATOMS: atom_id res chain seq x y z
N MET A 1 -62.88 -32.30 -4.47
CA MET A 1 -62.32 -31.02 -3.98
C MET A 1 -60.93 -31.32 -3.43
N ALA A 2 -59.88 -31.15 -4.23
CA ALA A 2 -59.09 -29.93 -4.40
C ALA A 2 -57.90 -29.86 -3.41
N LYS A 3 -56.74 -30.19 -4.00
CA LYS A 3 -55.34 -30.03 -3.58
C LYS A 3 -55.05 -28.84 -2.65
N ARG A 4 -54.08 -29.01 -1.75
CA ARG A 4 -52.89 -28.13 -1.58
C ARG A 4 -51.87 -28.77 -0.63
N VAL A 5 -50.95 -29.52 -1.23
CA VAL A 5 -49.63 -29.84 -0.68
C VAL A 5 -48.70 -28.69 -1.04
N GLY A 6 -47.86 -28.25 -0.11
CA GLY A 6 -46.67 -27.45 -0.39
C GLY A 6 -46.62 -26.11 0.32
N LEU A 7 -45.75 -26.02 1.33
CA LEU A 7 -44.63 -25.05 1.38
C LEU A 7 -43.81 -25.32 2.66
N LEU A 8 -42.81 -26.20 2.59
CA LEU A 8 -41.89 -26.49 3.70
C LEU A 8 -40.40 -26.33 3.32
N ILE A 9 -40.09 -25.66 2.20
CA ILE A 9 -38.70 -25.55 1.72
C ILE A 9 -38.51 -24.16 1.15
N ALA A 10 -37.85 -23.26 1.89
CA ALA A 10 -37.00 -22.17 1.39
C ALA A 10 -36.71 -21.09 2.46
N VAL A 11 -36.00 -21.43 3.55
CA VAL A 11 -35.24 -20.42 4.33
C VAL A 11 -33.82 -20.92 4.70
N ALA A 12 -33.49 -22.20 4.50
CA ALA A 12 -32.18 -22.76 4.87
C ALA A 12 -31.08 -22.61 3.80
N LEU A 13 -31.11 -21.58 2.95
CA LEU A 13 -30.11 -21.36 1.88
C LEU A 13 -29.31 -20.05 2.00
N LEU A 14 -29.36 -19.39 3.17
CA LEU A 14 -28.62 -18.15 3.44
C LEU A 14 -27.42 -18.33 4.39
N ALA A 15 -26.97 -19.57 4.61
CA ALA A 15 -25.85 -19.89 5.51
C ALA A 15 -24.69 -20.64 4.82
N SER A 16 -24.49 -20.43 3.52
CA SER A 16 -23.47 -21.14 2.72
C SER A 16 -22.47 -20.16 2.08
N GLY A 17 -21.94 -19.24 2.87
CA GLY A 17 -20.86 -18.35 2.44
C GLY A 17 -20.11 -17.85 3.65
N LEU A 18 -18.78 -18.04 3.66
CA LEU A 18 -17.82 -17.76 4.73
C LEU A 18 -17.63 -18.86 5.79
N ALA A 19 -17.38 -20.09 5.35
CA ALA A 19 -16.46 -20.96 6.06
C ALA A 19 -15.25 -21.19 5.14
N ALA A 20 -14.32 -20.23 5.10
CA ALA A 20 -12.95 -20.55 4.73
C ALA A 20 -12.43 -21.50 5.83
N GLY A 21 -12.40 -22.80 5.55
CA GLY A 21 -11.97 -23.79 6.52
C GLY A 21 -10.48 -23.66 6.85
N PRO A 22 -10.00 -24.28 7.96
CA PRO A 22 -8.61 -24.23 8.39
C PRO A 22 -7.59 -24.66 7.30
N ALA A 23 -8.01 -25.50 6.35
CA ALA A 23 -7.19 -25.89 5.21
C ALA A 23 -6.82 -24.71 4.29
N ALA A 24 -7.77 -23.81 4.00
CA ALA A 24 -7.49 -22.65 3.13
C ALA A 24 -6.56 -21.62 3.80
N ALA A 25 -6.64 -21.49 5.14
CA ALA A 25 -5.73 -20.66 5.91
C ALA A 25 -4.31 -21.27 5.97
N GLN A 26 -4.20 -22.60 6.13
CA GLN A 26 -2.91 -23.32 6.06
C GLN A 26 -2.24 -23.17 4.70
N ASP A 27 -3.02 -23.27 3.62
CA ASP A 27 -2.51 -23.06 2.25
C ASP A 27 -2.04 -21.61 2.03
N ALA A 28 -2.75 -20.62 2.59
CA ALA A 28 -2.35 -19.22 2.53
C ALA A 28 -1.02 -18.94 3.24
N GLN A 29 -0.82 -19.52 4.42
CA GLN A 29 0.43 -19.37 5.19
C GLN A 29 1.62 -20.01 4.46
N ALA A 30 1.46 -21.22 3.92
CA ALA A 30 2.51 -21.89 3.16
C ALA A 30 2.93 -21.09 1.91
N MET A 31 1.96 -20.52 1.19
CA MET A 31 2.24 -19.65 0.05
C MET A 31 2.95 -18.35 0.46
N LEU A 32 2.50 -17.70 1.54
CA LEU A 32 3.16 -16.51 2.07
C LEU A 32 4.61 -16.79 2.45
N GLN A 33 4.87 -17.94 3.09
CA GLN A 33 6.22 -18.37 3.43
C GLN A 33 7.08 -18.61 2.18
N ALA A 34 6.56 -19.28 1.15
CA ALA A 34 7.30 -19.47 -0.10
C ALA A 34 7.61 -18.14 -0.81
N ALA A 35 6.65 -17.20 -0.81
CA ALA A 35 6.87 -15.85 -1.34
C ALA A 35 7.90 -15.08 -0.52
N ALA A 36 7.87 -15.24 0.80
CA ALA A 36 8.82 -14.62 1.72
C ALA A 36 10.25 -15.10 1.46
N GLU A 37 10.44 -16.41 1.36
CA GLU A 37 11.72 -17.05 1.09
C GLU A 37 12.26 -16.62 -0.29
N THR A 38 11.39 -16.57 -1.30
CA THR A 38 11.75 -16.13 -2.66
C THR A 38 12.19 -14.67 -2.69
N MET A 39 11.52 -13.79 -1.94
CA MET A 39 11.88 -12.37 -1.85
C MET A 39 13.00 -12.11 -0.83
N GLY A 40 13.41 -13.11 -0.05
CA GLY A 40 14.39 -12.98 1.02
C GLY A 40 13.93 -12.08 2.17
N VAL A 41 12.62 -12.05 2.46
CA VAL A 41 12.06 -11.17 3.51
C VAL A 41 11.95 -11.82 4.88
N ASP A 42 12.26 -13.11 5.02
CA ASP A 42 12.10 -13.90 6.26
C ASP A 42 12.77 -13.19 7.44
N ASP A 43 14.09 -12.97 7.32
CA ASP A 43 14.94 -12.33 8.33
C ASP A 43 15.25 -10.86 8.01
N MET A 44 14.61 -10.29 6.98
CA MET A 44 14.85 -8.91 6.57
C MET A 44 14.28 -7.93 7.61
N MET A 45 15.14 -7.06 8.14
CA MET A 45 14.75 -6.03 9.12
C MET A 45 14.42 -4.70 8.45
N SER A 46 15.08 -4.39 7.33
CA SER A 46 14.92 -3.10 6.67
C SER A 46 15.17 -3.19 5.16
N ILE A 47 14.62 -2.23 4.43
CA ILE A 47 14.97 -1.96 3.03
C ILE A 47 15.37 -0.51 2.86
N ARG A 48 16.28 -0.27 1.91
CA ARG A 48 16.60 1.06 1.41
C ARG A 48 16.63 1.01 -0.11
N TYR A 49 15.97 1.96 -0.75
CA TYR A 49 16.01 2.11 -2.19
C TYR A 49 16.05 3.59 -2.57
N SER A 50 16.67 3.87 -3.70
CA SER A 50 16.88 5.21 -4.23
C SER A 50 16.61 5.26 -5.73
N GLY A 51 16.35 6.46 -6.24
CA GLY A 51 16.15 6.66 -7.67
C GLY A 51 15.97 8.12 -8.04
N SER A 52 15.65 8.35 -9.31
CA SER A 52 15.29 9.65 -9.86
C SER A 52 14.20 9.47 -10.91
N GLY A 53 13.56 10.57 -11.31
CA GLY A 53 12.46 10.53 -12.28
C GLY A 53 11.64 11.81 -12.25
N TRP A 54 10.33 11.66 -12.11
CA TRP A 54 9.41 12.80 -12.01
C TRP A 54 8.28 12.53 -11.03
N VAL A 55 7.73 13.60 -10.46
CA VAL A 55 6.53 13.58 -9.64
C VAL A 55 5.43 14.43 -10.27
N GLY A 56 4.21 13.91 -10.30
CA GLY A 56 3.04 14.62 -10.80
C GLY A 56 2.26 15.31 -9.68
N ALA A 57 1.73 16.51 -9.95
CA ALA A 57 0.76 17.17 -9.09
C ALA A 57 -0.66 16.87 -9.59
N ALA A 58 -1.21 15.73 -9.14
CA ALA A 58 -2.53 15.27 -9.55
C ALA A 58 -3.61 16.34 -9.31
N GLY A 59 -4.46 16.57 -10.33
CA GLY A 59 -5.56 17.54 -10.27
C GLY A 59 -5.12 19.01 -10.28
N GLN A 60 -3.86 19.31 -10.60
CA GLN A 60 -3.32 20.66 -10.66
C GLN A 60 -3.07 21.13 -12.10
N ASN A 61 -3.73 20.51 -13.08
CA ASN A 61 -3.63 20.84 -14.49
C ASN A 61 -3.93 22.33 -14.74
N PHE A 62 -3.18 22.95 -15.67
CA PHE A 62 -3.37 24.35 -16.04
C PHE A 62 -4.71 24.59 -16.76
N ALA A 63 -5.12 23.63 -17.59
CA ALA A 63 -6.39 23.63 -18.29
C ALA A 63 -7.02 22.22 -18.23
N PRO A 64 -8.36 22.07 -18.27
CA PRO A 64 -9.05 20.78 -18.11
C PRO A 64 -8.62 19.68 -19.08
N ALA A 65 -8.16 20.06 -20.28
CA ALA A 65 -7.72 19.12 -21.32
C ALA A 65 -6.21 18.78 -21.25
N GLU A 66 -5.46 19.39 -20.33
CA GLU A 66 -4.02 19.13 -20.17
C GLU A 66 -3.74 18.11 -19.08
N ASP A 67 -2.60 17.41 -19.22
CA ASP A 67 -2.08 16.50 -18.20
C ASP A 67 -1.70 17.25 -16.90
N TRP A 68 -1.51 16.51 -15.81
CA TRP A 68 -1.06 17.05 -14.54
C TRP A 68 0.34 17.66 -14.66
N PRO A 69 0.64 18.78 -13.97
CA PRO A 69 1.98 19.33 -13.93
C PRO A 69 2.95 18.29 -13.38
N ARG A 70 4.08 18.12 -14.06
CA ARG A 70 5.17 17.26 -13.64
C ARG A 70 6.32 18.10 -13.15
N PHE A 71 7.08 17.56 -12.21
CA PHE A 71 8.29 18.14 -11.68
C PHE A 71 9.37 17.08 -11.69
N GLU A 72 10.61 17.50 -11.88
CA GLU A 72 11.76 16.60 -11.82
C GLU A 72 11.93 16.11 -10.38
N LEU A 73 12.03 14.79 -10.22
CA LEU A 73 12.48 14.13 -9.01
C LEU A 73 13.97 13.87 -9.19
N ALA A 74 14.79 14.84 -8.83
CA ALA A 74 16.22 14.79 -9.02
C ALA A 74 16.83 13.66 -8.19
N GLU A 75 16.39 13.54 -6.93
CA GLU A 75 16.82 12.51 -6.01
C GLU A 75 15.62 12.00 -5.20
N TYR A 76 15.57 10.68 -5.01
CA TYR A 76 14.63 10.00 -4.15
C TYR A 76 15.38 8.96 -3.34
N GLU A 77 15.07 8.89 -2.06
CA GLU A 77 15.53 7.82 -1.19
C GLU A 77 14.43 7.47 -0.19
N ARG A 78 14.18 6.18 0.01
CA ARG A 78 13.32 5.70 1.08
C ARG A 78 13.97 4.56 1.82
N THR A 79 13.98 4.69 3.14
CA THR A 79 14.34 3.63 4.09
C THR A 79 13.10 3.22 4.87
N ILE A 80 12.92 1.92 5.05
CA ILE A 80 11.85 1.34 5.86
C ILE A 80 12.50 0.32 6.80
N ASP A 81 12.14 0.41 8.08
CA ASP A 81 12.49 -0.55 9.11
C ASP A 81 11.20 -1.24 9.56
N PHE A 82 11.14 -2.56 9.35
CA PHE A 82 9.93 -3.35 9.59
C PHE A 82 9.76 -3.72 11.06
N GLU A 83 10.85 -3.83 11.83
CA GLU A 83 10.78 -4.18 13.27
C GLU A 83 10.17 -3.03 14.09
N THR A 84 10.46 -1.79 13.69
CA THR A 84 10.00 -0.58 14.38
C THR A 84 8.82 0.11 13.69
N GLU A 85 8.31 -0.46 12.60
CA GLU A 85 7.30 0.12 11.71
C GLU A 85 7.61 1.60 11.41
N SER A 86 8.84 1.86 10.99
CA SER A 86 9.33 3.21 10.70
C SER A 86 9.74 3.37 9.25
N SER A 87 9.56 4.58 8.73
CA SER A 87 10.01 4.93 7.38
C SER A 87 10.51 6.37 7.34
N THR A 88 11.59 6.57 6.60
CA THR A 88 12.08 7.89 6.20
C THR A 88 12.11 7.95 4.68
N GLU A 89 11.44 8.93 4.11
CA GLU A 89 11.39 9.20 2.67
C GLU A 89 11.92 10.61 2.42
N GLU A 90 12.87 10.73 1.51
CA GLU A 90 13.50 11.97 1.11
C GLU A 90 13.40 12.17 -0.40
N MET A 91 13.07 13.39 -0.80
CA MET A 91 12.93 13.80 -2.19
C MET A 91 13.56 15.17 -2.41
N VAL A 92 14.34 15.28 -3.48
CA VAL A 92 14.77 16.57 -4.05
C VAL A 92 13.97 16.80 -5.32
N ILE A 93 13.08 17.80 -5.29
CA ILE A 93 12.17 18.10 -6.39
C ILE A 93 12.55 19.44 -7.02
N ARG A 94 12.66 19.48 -8.35
CA ARG A 94 13.01 20.67 -9.13
C ARG A 94 11.98 20.93 -10.21
N GLN A 95 11.96 22.15 -10.75
CA GLN A 95 11.17 22.42 -11.96
C GLN A 95 11.67 21.59 -13.15
N GLY A 96 12.99 21.40 -13.24
CA GLY A 96 13.64 20.72 -14.36
C GLY A 96 13.27 21.35 -15.69
N ASN A 97 13.05 20.50 -16.69
CA ASN A 97 12.61 20.92 -18.03
C ASN A 97 11.08 20.89 -18.20
N TYR A 98 10.31 20.75 -17.11
CA TYR A 98 8.86 20.72 -17.18
C TYR A 98 8.26 22.14 -17.27
N PRO A 99 7.08 22.31 -17.90
CA PRO A 99 6.43 23.61 -18.02
C PRO A 99 6.18 24.29 -16.66
N ALA A 100 6.56 25.56 -16.57
CA ALA A 100 6.38 26.43 -15.40
C ALA A 100 4.94 26.96 -15.26
N ARG A 101 3.93 26.08 -15.37
CA ARG A 101 2.50 26.45 -15.35
C ARG A 101 1.65 25.38 -14.67
N GLY A 102 0.44 25.75 -14.30
CA GLY A 102 -0.47 24.92 -13.50
C GLY A 102 -0.25 25.10 -11.99
N GLY A 103 -0.93 24.27 -11.20
CA GLY A 103 -0.85 24.30 -9.74
C GLY A 103 0.29 23.43 -9.19
N GLY A 104 0.14 22.91 -7.96
CA GLY A 104 1.16 22.07 -7.32
C GLY A 104 2.44 22.81 -6.90
N GLY A 105 2.41 24.15 -6.93
CA GLY A 105 3.53 25.02 -6.61
C GLY A 105 4.49 25.25 -7.78
N ALA A 106 4.02 25.19 -9.02
CA ALA A 106 4.76 25.69 -10.17
C ALA A 106 4.74 27.24 -10.23
N PRO A 107 5.81 27.90 -10.68
CA PRO A 107 7.14 27.34 -10.90
C PRO A 107 7.86 27.01 -9.58
N ILE A 108 8.66 25.94 -9.58
CA ILE A 108 9.63 25.71 -8.50
C ILE A 108 10.88 26.52 -8.81
N VAL A 109 11.30 27.36 -7.87
CA VAL A 109 12.58 28.09 -7.93
C VAL A 109 13.58 27.38 -7.02
N GLY A 110 14.65 26.84 -7.60
CA GLY A 110 15.66 26.05 -6.89
C GLY A 110 15.16 24.65 -6.48
N ASP A 111 15.73 24.13 -5.39
CA ASP A 111 15.44 22.79 -4.89
C ASP A 111 14.36 22.82 -3.81
N ARG A 112 13.32 22.02 -4.02
CA ARG A 112 12.30 21.74 -3.00
C ARG A 112 12.59 20.39 -2.36
N ILE A 113 13.20 20.44 -1.17
CA ILE A 113 13.49 19.25 -0.37
C ILE A 113 12.25 18.86 0.43
N ARG A 114 11.84 17.61 0.32
CA ARG A 114 10.76 17.01 1.11
C ARG A 114 11.33 15.82 1.86
N ASN A 115 11.14 15.82 3.17
CA ASN A 115 11.51 14.69 3.99
C ASN A 115 10.34 14.33 4.93
N TRP A 116 9.87 13.09 4.82
CA TRP A 116 8.75 12.54 5.56
C TRP A 116 9.23 11.37 6.41
N MET A 117 8.86 11.41 7.70
CA MET A 117 9.23 10.40 8.68
C MET A 117 7.99 9.85 9.38
N VAL A 118 8.01 8.58 9.74
CA VAL A 118 7.02 7.93 10.61
C VAL A 118 7.70 6.89 11.49
N ARG A 119 7.20 6.71 12.71
CA ARG A 119 7.50 5.60 13.60
C ARG A 119 6.30 5.34 14.50
N GLY A 120 5.64 4.20 14.31
CA GLY A 120 4.39 3.89 15.02
C GLY A 120 3.33 4.97 14.81
N GLU A 121 2.76 5.49 15.89
CA GLU A 121 1.73 6.54 15.86
C GLU A 121 2.28 7.97 15.70
N PHE A 122 3.58 8.13 15.50
CA PHE A 122 4.23 9.44 15.40
C PHE A 122 4.79 9.67 14.01
N ALA A 123 4.61 10.89 13.49
CA ALA A 123 5.17 11.30 12.21
C ALA A 123 5.69 12.73 12.28
N TRP A 124 6.67 13.03 11.42
CA TRP A 124 7.33 14.32 11.35
C TRP A 124 7.71 14.68 9.91
N ASN A 125 7.88 15.97 9.65
CA ASN A 125 8.54 16.45 8.44
C ASN A 125 9.83 17.16 8.84
N ARG A 126 10.92 16.85 8.14
CA ARG A 126 12.15 17.64 8.28
C ARG A 126 12.11 18.81 7.29
N GLN A 127 12.21 20.01 7.82
CA GLN A 127 12.52 21.24 7.09
C GLN A 127 14.02 21.53 7.25
N ILE A 128 14.54 22.54 6.54
CA ILE A 128 15.98 22.86 6.53
C ILE A 128 16.53 23.08 7.95
N ASP A 129 15.76 23.76 8.81
CA ASP A 129 16.19 24.23 10.13
C ASP A 129 15.52 23.51 11.30
N ARG A 130 14.51 22.68 11.05
CA ARG A 130 13.69 22.09 12.12
C ARG A 130 12.94 20.82 11.71
N VAL A 131 12.60 20.03 12.72
CA VAL A 131 11.68 18.89 12.60
C VAL A 131 10.30 19.33 13.08
N VAL A 132 9.28 19.15 12.25
CA VAL A 132 7.90 19.58 12.52
C VAL A 132 7.02 18.34 12.74
N PRO A 133 6.39 18.18 13.91
CA PRO A 133 5.43 17.10 14.15
C PRO A 133 4.25 17.12 13.17
N ARG A 134 3.82 15.94 12.74
CA ARG A 134 2.72 15.68 11.79
C ARG A 134 1.88 14.48 12.25
N PRO A 135 1.27 14.51 13.44
CA PRO A 135 0.50 13.37 13.96
C PRO A 135 -0.63 12.93 13.01
N GLN A 136 -1.24 13.86 12.27
CA GLN A 136 -2.28 13.55 11.28
C GLN A 136 -1.80 12.71 10.08
N ASP A 137 -0.50 12.65 9.84
CA ASP A 137 0.08 11.87 8.75
C ASP A 137 0.53 10.45 9.19
N ALA A 138 0.56 10.17 10.50
CA ALA A 138 1.17 8.95 11.04
C ALA A 138 0.50 7.68 10.52
N GLU A 139 -0.83 7.58 10.64
CA GLU A 139 -1.61 6.43 10.18
C GLU A 139 -1.37 6.16 8.67
N ARG A 140 -1.44 7.20 7.83
CA ARG A 140 -1.20 7.07 6.38
C ARG A 140 0.21 6.57 6.08
N ARG A 141 1.23 7.17 6.70
CA ARG A 141 2.63 6.78 6.44
C ARG A 141 2.96 5.40 6.97
N ARG A 142 2.34 4.98 8.06
CA ARG A 142 2.45 3.61 8.56
C ARG A 142 1.78 2.64 7.61
N LEU A 143 0.60 2.98 7.08
CA LEU A 143 -0.05 2.19 6.04
C LEU A 143 0.85 2.02 4.80
N GLU A 144 1.54 3.08 4.37
CA GLU A 144 2.46 3.04 3.22
C GLU A 144 3.64 2.07 3.40
N ILE A 145 3.95 1.60 4.62
CA ILE A 145 4.94 0.54 4.85
C ILE A 145 4.38 -0.80 4.34
N TYR A 146 3.17 -1.16 4.74
CA TYR A 146 2.49 -2.40 4.31
C TYR A 146 2.10 -2.41 2.84
N LEU A 147 2.04 -1.24 2.19
CA LEU A 147 1.78 -1.13 0.74
C LEU A 147 3.02 -1.40 -0.12
N THR A 148 4.19 -1.60 0.48
CA THR A 148 5.36 -2.13 -0.24
C THR A 148 5.28 -3.65 -0.36
N PRO A 149 5.85 -4.28 -1.40
CA PRO A 149 5.86 -5.74 -1.51
C PRO A 149 6.43 -6.45 -0.26
N HIS A 150 7.53 -5.92 0.27
CA HIS A 150 8.19 -6.45 1.47
C HIS A 150 7.33 -6.25 2.73
N GLY A 151 6.76 -5.06 2.92
CA GLY A 151 5.89 -4.77 4.05
C GLY A 151 4.55 -5.51 4.00
N PHE A 152 4.05 -5.80 2.80
CA PHE A 152 2.87 -6.64 2.60
C PHE A 152 3.11 -8.05 3.16
N LEU A 153 4.22 -8.69 2.75
CA LEU A 153 4.56 -10.03 3.24
C LEU A 153 4.79 -10.04 4.76
N LYS A 154 5.54 -9.07 5.29
CA LYS A 154 5.73 -8.94 6.75
C LYS A 154 4.41 -8.77 7.49
N GLY A 155 3.51 -7.91 7.00
CA GLY A 155 2.20 -7.70 7.63
C GLY A 155 1.28 -8.91 7.54
N ALA A 156 1.24 -9.57 6.38
CA ALA A 156 0.41 -10.76 6.18
C ALA A 156 0.89 -11.95 7.00
N MET A 157 2.21 -12.11 7.20
CA MET A 157 2.76 -13.18 8.04
C MET A 157 2.60 -12.93 9.55
N ALA A 158 2.32 -11.69 9.95
CA ALA A 158 2.17 -11.31 11.37
C ALA A 158 0.76 -11.55 11.92
N VAL A 159 -0.19 -12.01 11.11
CA VAL A 159 -1.60 -12.20 11.48
C VAL A 159 -2.08 -13.62 11.18
N ASP A 160 -3.02 -14.11 11.97
CA ASP A 160 -3.59 -15.45 11.78
C ASP A 160 -4.74 -15.47 10.76
N ASP A 161 -5.47 -14.35 10.62
CA ASP A 161 -6.66 -14.23 9.76
C ASP A 161 -6.32 -13.71 8.35
N VAL A 162 -5.48 -14.46 7.65
CA VAL A 162 -5.16 -14.22 6.25
C VAL A 162 -6.16 -14.94 5.36
N ILE A 163 -6.65 -14.24 4.34
CA ILE A 163 -7.55 -14.80 3.32
C ILE A 163 -6.79 -14.92 2.01
N ALA A 164 -6.74 -16.12 1.42
CA ALA A 164 -6.26 -16.34 0.06
C ALA A 164 -7.41 -16.79 -0.85
N VAL A 165 -7.50 -16.18 -2.04
CA VAL A 165 -8.51 -16.53 -3.04
C VAL A 165 -7.84 -16.61 -4.42
N GLU A 166 -8.00 -17.74 -5.10
CA GLU A 166 -7.63 -17.85 -6.51
C GLU A 166 -8.62 -17.05 -7.37
N ARG A 167 -8.09 -16.25 -8.29
CA ARG A 167 -8.86 -15.45 -9.24
C ARG A 167 -8.22 -15.51 -10.61
N ASN A 168 -9.03 -15.30 -11.65
CA ASN A 168 -8.50 -14.98 -12.97
C ASN A 168 -8.39 -13.45 -13.07
N GLU A 169 -7.18 -12.93 -12.96
CA GLU A 169 -6.87 -11.51 -13.15
C GLU A 169 -5.72 -11.37 -14.16
N TYR A 170 -5.65 -10.25 -14.88
CA TYR A 170 -4.58 -9.96 -15.85
C TYR A 170 -4.35 -11.05 -16.93
N GLY A 171 -5.39 -11.83 -17.25
CA GLY A 171 -5.32 -12.89 -18.28
C GLY A 171 -4.73 -14.21 -17.79
N GLY A 172 -4.49 -14.37 -16.49
CA GLY A 172 -4.00 -15.62 -15.89
C GLY A 172 -4.66 -15.92 -14.55
N ARG A 173 -4.41 -17.13 -14.03
CA ARG A 173 -4.79 -17.47 -12.66
C ARG A 173 -3.77 -16.86 -11.71
N VAL A 174 -4.25 -16.13 -10.71
CA VAL A 174 -3.45 -15.50 -9.67
C VAL A 174 -4.04 -15.82 -8.30
N THR A 175 -3.22 -15.77 -7.26
CA THR A 175 -3.71 -15.85 -5.88
C THR A 175 -3.71 -14.47 -5.26
N VAL A 176 -4.88 -14.01 -4.84
CA VAL A 176 -5.02 -12.75 -4.10
C VAL A 176 -5.04 -13.05 -2.62
N VAL A 177 -4.04 -12.53 -1.92
CA VAL A 177 -3.93 -12.58 -0.45
C VAL A 177 -4.47 -11.30 0.13
N SER A 178 -5.20 -11.39 1.24
CA SER A 178 -5.76 -10.24 1.94
C SER A 178 -5.59 -10.39 3.45
N PHE A 179 -5.24 -9.28 4.12
CA PHE A 179 -5.26 -9.17 5.58
C PHE A 179 -5.71 -7.76 5.99
N VAL A 180 -6.03 -7.57 7.27
CA VAL A 180 -6.38 -6.25 7.82
C VAL A 180 -5.16 -5.68 8.55
N ALA A 181 -4.65 -4.54 8.09
CA ALA A 181 -3.61 -3.78 8.74
C ALA A 181 -4.21 -2.62 9.55
N LEU A 182 -3.55 -2.28 10.67
CA LEU A 182 -3.92 -1.15 11.54
C LEU A 182 -5.39 -1.22 12.00
N ASP A 183 -5.92 -2.43 12.19
CA ASP A 183 -7.30 -2.70 12.59
C ASP A 183 -8.39 -2.05 11.71
N LYS A 184 -8.03 -1.62 10.49
CA LYS A 184 -8.87 -0.73 9.68
C LYS A 184 -8.76 -0.98 8.18
N TYR A 185 -7.56 -1.23 7.67
CA TYR A 185 -7.30 -1.27 6.24
C TYR A 185 -7.18 -2.70 5.74
N ARG A 186 -8.12 -3.13 4.90
CA ARG A 186 -7.94 -4.37 4.12
C ARG A 186 -6.92 -4.11 3.02
N ILE A 187 -5.78 -4.80 3.09
CA ILE A 187 -4.72 -4.75 2.08
C ILE A 187 -4.77 -6.02 1.26
N ASN A 188 -4.71 -5.88 -0.07
CA ASN A 188 -4.68 -7.00 -1.00
C ASN A 188 -3.35 -7.03 -1.73
N GLY A 189 -2.73 -8.21 -1.82
CA GLY A 189 -1.54 -8.46 -2.61
C GLY A 189 -1.76 -9.64 -3.55
N THR A 190 -1.25 -9.54 -4.76
CA THR A 190 -1.34 -10.60 -5.76
C THR A 190 -0.01 -11.36 -5.79
N ILE A 191 -0.07 -12.67 -5.61
CA ILE A 191 1.08 -13.60 -5.68
C ILE A 191 0.84 -14.52 -6.89
N THR A 192 1.89 -14.69 -7.70
CA THR A 192 1.85 -15.42 -8.99
C THR A 192 3.01 -16.40 -9.11
#